data_AF-A0A929P9G5-F1
#
_entry.id   AF-A0A929P9G5-F1
#
_cell.length_a   1.000
_cell.length_b   1.000
_cell.length_c   1.000
_cell.angle_alpha   90.00
_cell.angle_beta   90.00
_cell.angle_gamma   90.00
#
_symmetry.space_group_name_H-M   'P 1'
#
loop_
_entity.id
_entity.type
_entity.pdbx_description
1 polymer ?
#
loop_
_entity_poly.entity_id
_entity_poly.type
_entity_poly.pdbx_seq_one_letter_code
_entity_poly.pdbx_strand_id
1 'polypeptide(L)' 'EYYAVYKAYDMKIHGGKLSDKHWQIIRFLREYYEKNEEIPTIYETCEANQINIEELEQLFPDGYHRGAVKIAGLRMR' A
#
# COMPACT_ATOMS: atom_id res chain seq x y z
N GLU A 1 -9.31 9.74 1.40
CA GLU A 1 -7.87 10.08 1.26
C GLU A 1 -7.22 10.57 2.55
N TYR A 2 -7.90 11.37 3.38
CA TYR A 2 -7.37 11.89 4.66
C TYR A 2 -6.75 10.84 5.60
N TYR A 3 -7.35 9.65 5.72
CA TYR A 3 -6.79 8.58 6.55
C TYR A 3 -5.42 8.08 6.07
N ALA A 4 -5.25 7.93 4.75
CA ALA A 4 -4.00 7.47 4.15
C ALA A 4 -2.88 8.50 4.33
N VAL A 5 -3.21 9.79 4.14
CA VAL A 5 -2.27 10.90 4.35
C VAL A 5 -1.86 11.00 5.82
N TYR A 6 -2.82 10.94 6.76
CA TYR A 6 -2.52 10.97 8.19
C TYR A 6 -1.63 9.79 8.62
N LYS A 7 -1.89 8.59 8.10
CA LYS A 7 -1.05 7.41 8.36
C LYS A 7 0.33 7.48 7.70
N ALA A 8 0.46 8.15 6.55
CA ALA A 8 1.77 8.39 5.94
C ALA A 8 2.67 9.31 6.79
N TYR A 9 2.10 10.21 7.61
CA TYR A 9 2.87 11.02 8.57
C TYR A 9 3.33 10.22 9.81
N ASP A 10 2.53 9.22 10.22
CA ASP A 10 2.80 8.33 11.36
C ASP A 10 3.81 7.22 10.99
N MET A 11 3.84 6.84 9.71
CA MET A 11 4.72 5.83 9.15
C MET A 11 5.96 6.49 8.57
N LYS A 12 7.10 5.80 8.57
CA LYS A 12 8.42 6.37 8.19
C LYS A 12 8.55 6.68 6.68
N ILE A 13 7.46 7.01 6.00
CA ILE A 13 7.45 7.42 4.60
C ILE A 13 8.24 8.72 4.48
N HIS A 14 9.25 8.72 3.62
CA HIS A 14 10.17 9.84 3.43
C HIS A 14 9.39 11.15 3.20
N GLY A 15 9.42 12.05 4.19
CA GLY A 15 8.77 13.36 4.15
C GLY A 15 7.25 13.38 4.37
N GLY A 16 6.63 12.28 4.81
CA GLY A 16 5.18 12.20 5.10
C GLY A 16 4.27 12.34 3.87
N LYS A 17 4.85 12.22 2.66
CA LYS A 17 4.14 12.40 1.38
C LYS A 17 4.09 11.10 0.61
N LEU A 18 2.87 10.70 0.25
CA LEU A 18 2.63 9.59 -0.67
C LEU A 18 2.91 10.06 -2.10
N SER A 19 3.92 9.47 -2.74
CA SER A 19 4.18 9.69 -4.18
C SER A 19 3.13 8.99 -5.05
N ASP A 20 3.14 9.26 -6.36
CA ASP A 20 2.23 8.62 -7.32
C ASP A 20 2.32 7.09 -7.28
N LYS A 21 3.52 6.53 -7.07
CA LYS A 21 3.72 5.08 -6.92
C LYS A 21 3.03 4.53 -5.68
N HIS A 22 3.05 5.25 -4.56
CA HIS A 22 2.30 4.84 -3.37
C HIS A 22 0.80 4.84 -3.67
N TRP A 23 0.30 5.89 -4.31
CA TRP A 23 -1.12 5.99 -4.68
C TRP A 23 -1.55 4.91 -5.66
N GLN A 24 -0.68 4.55 -6.61
CA GLN A 24 -0.91 3.44 -7.55
C GLN A 24 -1.18 2.14 -6.79
N ILE A 25 -0.30 1.78 -5.85
CA ILE A 25 -0.41 0.56 -5.05
C ILE A 25 -1.64 0.62 -4.13
N ILE A 26 -1.87 1.76 -3.47
CA ILE A 26 -3.04 1.96 -2.59
C ILE A 26 -4.36 1.80 -3.35
N ARG A 27 -4.46 2.35 -4.57
CA ARG A 27 -5.65 2.23 -5.42
C ARG A 27 -5.84 0.79 -5.87
N PHE A 28 -4.79 0.15 -6.35
CA PHE A 28 -4.80 -1.27 -6.72
C PHE A 28 -5.35 -2.14 -5.58
N LEU A 29 -4.84 -1.97 -4.35
CA LEU A 29 -5.29 -2.74 -3.19
C LEU A 29 -6.78 -2.54 -2.90
N ARG A 30 -7.29 -1.31 -3.03
CA ARG A 30 -8.72 -1.01 -2.82
C ARG A 30 -9.58 -1.62 -3.91
N GLU A 31 -9.18 -1.49 -5.16
CA GLU A 31 -9.93 -2.03 -6.30
C GLU A 31 -9.94 -3.57 -6.30
N TYR A 32 -8.81 -4.19 -5.93
CA TYR A 32 -8.74 -5.64 -5.80
C TYR A 32 -9.66 -6.14 -4.69
N TYR A 33 -9.65 -5.47 -3.53
CA TYR A 33 -10.53 -5.80 -2.42
C TYR A 33 -12.01 -5.59 -2.75
N GLU A 34 -12.36 -4.50 -3.45
CA GLU A 34 -13.74 -4.24 -3.88
C GLU A 34 -14.26 -5.32 -4.85
N LYS A 35 -13.39 -5.88 -5.70
CA LYS A 35 -13.77 -6.88 -6.71
C LYS A 35 -13.80 -8.31 -6.17
N ASN A 36 -12.85 -8.67 -5.33
CA ASN A 36 -12.63 -10.06 -4.90
C ASN A 36 -13.00 -10.31 -3.43
N GLU A 37 -13.30 -9.26 -2.66
CA GLU A 37 -13.52 -9.31 -1.20
C GLU A 37 -12.33 -9.87 -0.40
N GLU A 38 -11.16 -9.97 -1.04
CA GLU A 38 -9.92 -10.48 -0.46
C GLU A 38 -8.76 -9.49 -0.66
N ILE A 39 -7.76 -9.57 0.21
CA ILE A 39 -6.55 -8.73 0.11
C ILE A 39 -5.53 -9.53 -0.72
N PRO A 40 -5.01 -8.98 -1.83
CA PRO A 40 -4.04 -9.70 -2.66
C PRO A 40 -2.77 -10.00 -1.86
N THR A 41 -2.00 -10.96 -2.31
CA THR A 41 -0.67 -11.22 -1.74
C THR A 41 0.32 -10.12 -2.10
N ILE A 42 1.46 -10.10 -1.41
CA ILE A 42 2.58 -9.23 -1.77
C ILE A 42 3.05 -9.47 -3.22
N TYR A 43 3.05 -10.73 -3.67
CA TYR A 43 3.48 -11.12 -5.02
C TYR A 43 2.52 -10.60 -6.09
N GLU A 44 1.21 -10.81 -5.92
CA GLU A 44 0.21 -10.28 -6.84
C GLU A 44 0.24 -8.75 -6.92
N THR A 45 0.45 -8.09 -5.78
CA THR A 45 0.59 -6.64 -5.73
C THR A 45 1.83 -6.16 -6.49
N CYS A 46 2.96 -6.84 -6.31
CA CYS A 46 4.21 -6.54 -7.01
C CYS A 46 4.07 -6.76 -8.52
N GLU A 47 3.53 -7.89 -8.95
CA GLU A 47 3.31 -8.20 -10.38
C GLU A 47 2.36 -7.19 -11.03
N ALA A 48 1.22 -6.91 -10.41
CA ALA A 48 0.23 -5.98 -10.97
C ALA A 48 0.73 -4.54 -11.08
N ASN A 49 1.65 -4.13 -10.19
CA ASN A 49 2.23 -2.79 -10.17
C ASN A 49 3.58 -2.69 -10.89
N GLN A 50 4.08 -3.81 -11.43
CA GLN A 50 5.38 -3.93 -12.10
C GLN A 50 6.54 -3.43 -11.23
N ILE A 51 6.55 -3.85 -9.97
CA ILE A 51 7.60 -3.55 -8.99
C ILE A 51 8.11 -4.83 -8.35
N ASN A 52 9.33 -4.80 -7.83
CA ASN A 52 9.85 -5.89 -6.99
C ASN A 52 9.58 -5.65 -5.49
N ILE A 53 9.89 -6.65 -4.67
CA ILE A 53 9.67 -6.59 -3.21
C ILE A 53 10.52 -5.49 -2.57
N GLU A 54 11.77 -5.31 -2.99
CA GLU A 54 12.66 -4.26 -2.45
C GLU A 54 12.09 -2.86 -2.73
N GLU A 55 11.56 -2.63 -3.94
CA GLU A 55 10.88 -1.38 -4.29
C GLU A 55 9.64 -1.15 -3.42
N LEU A 56 8.85 -2.21 -3.17
CA LEU A 56 7.69 -2.13 -2.28
C LEU A 56 8.10 -1.79 -0.84
N GLU A 57 9.19 -2.35 -0.32
CA GLU A 57 9.72 -2.02 1.01
C GLU A 57 10.32 -0.61 1.07
N GLN A 58 10.90 -0.11 -0.02
CA GLN A 58 11.37 1.28 -0.12
C GLN A 58 10.21 2.28 -0.10
N LEU A 59 9.12 1.96 -0.80
CA LEU A 59 7.88 2.76 -0.80
C LEU A 59 7.15 2.66 0.55
N PHE A 60 7.10 1.46 1.12
CA PHE A 60 6.43 1.22 2.40
C PHE A 60 7.44 0.63 3.40
N PRO A 61 8.15 1.48 4.18
CA PRO A 61 9.18 1.03 5.12
C PRO A 61 8.67 0.10 6.24
N ASP A 62 7.37 0.18 6.55
CA ASP A 62 6.69 -0.72 7.46
C ASP A 62 6.26 -2.05 6.78
N GLY A 63 6.62 -2.25 5.52
CA GLY A 63 6.33 -3.42 4.70
C GLY A 63 4.90 -3.45 4.15
N TYR A 64 4.55 -4.56 3.52
CA TYR A 64 3.26 -4.75 2.85
C TYR A 64 2.05 -4.64 3.79
N HIS A 65 2.00 -5.48 4.84
CA HIS A 65 0.82 -5.54 5.70
C HIS A 65 0.70 -4.33 6.63
N ARG A 66 1.80 -3.94 7.29
CA ARG A 66 1.77 -2.82 8.24
C ARG A 66 1.87 -1.47 7.55
N GLY A 67 2.42 -1.37 6.35
CA GLY A 67 2.44 -0.17 5.52
C GLY A 67 1.32 -0.14 4.49
N ALA A 68 1.51 -0.78 3.33
CA ALA A 68 0.63 -0.65 2.17
C ALA A 68 -0.85 -0.97 2.46
N VAL A 69 -1.13 -2.15 3.01
CA VAL A 69 -2.51 -2.63 3.31
C VAL A 69 -3.18 -1.72 4.35
N LYS A 70 -2.45 -1.37 5.42
CA LYS A 70 -2.95 -0.51 6.48
C LYS A 70 -3.23 0.92 6.00
N ILE A 71 -2.36 1.50 5.17
CA ILE A 71 -2.56 2.84 4.56
C ILE A 71 -3.72 2.82 3.58
N ALA A 72 -3.91 1.71 2.85
CA ALA A 72 -5.06 1.52 1.97
C ALA A 72 -6.39 1.53 2.73
N GLY A 73 -6.38 1.37 4.06
CA GLY A 73 -7.58 1.31 4.90
C GLY A 73 -8.15 -0.10 5.01
N LEU A 74 -7.39 -1.09 4.55
CA LEU A 74 -7.75 -2.50 4.62
C LEU A 74 -7.21 -3.09 5.92
N ARG A 75 -7.93 -4.07 6.46
CA ARG A 75 -7.53 -4.79 7.67
C ARG A 75 -7.73 -6.27 7.43
N MET A 76 -6.68 -7.07 7.59
CA MET A 76 -6.84 -8.53 7.71
C MET A 76 -7.70 -8.78 8.95
N ARG A 77 -8.85 -9.42 8.72
CA ARG A 77 -9.82 -9.73 9.77
C ARG A 77 -9.34 -10.92 10.60
#